data_AF-X1DKZ4-F1
#
_entry.id   AF-X1DKZ4-F1
#
_cell.length_a   1.000
_cell.length_b   1.000
_cell.length_c   1.000
_cell.angle_alpha   90.00
_cell.angle_beta   90.00
_cell.angle_gamma   90.00
#
_symmetry.space_group_name_H-M   'P 1'
#
loop_
_entity.id
_entity.type
_entity.pdbx_description
1 polymer ?
#
loop_
_entity_poly.entity_id
_entity_poly.type
_entity_poly.pdbx_seq_one_letter_code
_entity_poly.pdbx_strand_id
1 'polypeptide(L)'
;GNCIFSSFVSVLLRQRITDITSGFRVFNFIALSDLDLKFDQECYPEMTIDLRLKGYRIAEEPIKNLPRLHGDSKVIDNLFTYIFKALGIVTYTLLKNMKTQRLGVLEEKPLLYS
;
A
#
# COMPACT_ATOMS: atom_id res chain seq x y z
N GLY A 1 2.72 9.14 -10.51
CA GLY A 1 2.01 9.13 -9.23
C GLY A 1 2.03 10.48 -8.54
N ASN A 2 1.39 10.55 -7.37
CA ASN A 2 1.46 11.70 -6.47
C ASN A 2 2.75 11.64 -5.64
N CYS A 3 3.74 12.48 -6.00
CA CYS A 3 5.07 12.46 -5.38
C CYS A 3 5.05 12.88 -3.90
N ILE A 4 4.15 13.79 -3.51
CA ILE A 4 4.06 14.29 -2.13
C ILE A 4 3.59 13.17 -1.20
N PHE A 5 2.51 12.48 -1.59
CA PHE A 5 1.97 11.37 -0.82
C PHE A 5 2.95 10.19 -0.74
N SER A 6 3.59 9.85 -1.85
CA SER A 6 4.58 8.76 -1.89
C SER A 6 5.80 9.03 -1.00
N SER A 7 6.26 10.29 -0.94
CA SER A 7 7.35 10.72 -0.06
C SER A 7 6.96 10.62 1.42
N PHE A 8 5.74 11.06 1.78
CA PHE A 8 5.24 10.94 3.15
C PHE A 8 5.22 9.49 3.63
N VAL A 9 4.66 8.58 2.82
CA VAL A 9 4.61 7.16 3.20
C VAL A 9 5.99 6.52 3.18
N SER A 10 6.89 6.95 2.28
CA SER A 10 8.28 6.49 2.28
C SER A 10 8.99 6.75 3.61
N VAL A 11 8.83 7.96 4.14
CA VAL A 11 9.39 8.34 5.45
C VAL A 11 8.78 7.51 6.57
N LEU A 12 7.45 7.33 6.54
CA LEU A 12 6.71 6.59 7.56
C LEU A 12 7.09 5.11 7.62
N LEU A 13 7.26 4.47 6.46
CA LEU A 13 7.65 3.06 6.33
C LEU A 13 9.18 2.86 6.34
N ARG A 14 9.96 3.95 6.40
CA ARG A 14 11.42 3.97 6.24
C ARG A 14 11.88 3.15 5.01
N GLN A 15 11.11 3.25 3.94
CA GLN A 15 11.30 2.52 2.69
C GLN A 15 11.20 3.51 1.55
N ARG A 16 12.09 3.42 0.55
CA ARG A 16 11.99 4.27 -0.64
C ARG A 16 10.84 3.78 -1.51
N ILE A 17 9.76 4.56 -1.58
CA ILE A 17 8.56 4.31 -2.40
C ILE A 17 8.30 5.55 -3.26
N THR A 18 8.54 5.42 -4.56
CA THR A 18 8.43 6.50 -5.53
C THR A 18 7.01 6.64 -6.09
N ASP A 19 6.24 5.55 -6.19
CA ASP A 19 4.84 5.60 -6.62
C ASP A 19 3.94 4.62 -5.84
N ILE A 20 3.48 5.07 -4.68
CA ILE A 20 2.57 4.26 -3.84
C ILE A 20 1.16 4.12 -4.43
N THR A 21 0.82 4.96 -5.40
CA THR A 21 -0.51 5.02 -5.99
C THR A 21 -0.62 4.19 -7.26
N SER A 22 0.49 3.63 -7.74
CA SER A 22 0.54 2.82 -8.95
C SER A 22 -0.35 1.58 -8.82
N GLY A 23 -1.16 1.34 -9.84
CA GLY A 23 -1.89 0.08 -10.03
C GLY A 23 -1.05 -1.03 -10.68
N PHE A 24 0.13 -0.70 -11.21
CA PHE A 24 1.04 -1.70 -11.80
C PHE A 24 1.86 -2.37 -10.71
N ARG A 25 1.48 -3.61 -10.37
CA ARG A 25 2.06 -4.35 -9.24
C ARG A 25 2.10 -5.83 -9.54
N VAL A 26 3.10 -6.50 -8.98
CA VAL A 26 3.24 -7.95 -9.03
C VAL A 26 3.40 -8.45 -7.60
N PHE A 27 2.63 -9.48 -7.27
CA PHE A 27 2.68 -10.14 -5.98
C PHE A 27 2.98 -11.62 -6.20
N ASN A 28 3.73 -12.23 -5.29
CA ASN A 28 3.72 -13.69 -5.21
C ASN A 28 2.42 -14.16 -4.52
N PHE A 29 2.10 -15.44 -4.67
CA PHE A 29 0.87 -15.99 -4.10
C PHE A 29 0.79 -15.80 -2.59
N ILE A 30 1.90 -15.99 -1.88
CA ILE A 30 1.97 -15.89 -0.41
C ILE A 30 1.62 -14.47 0.05
N ALA A 31 2.24 -13.44 -0.55
CA ALA A 31 1.94 -12.06 -0.24
C ALA A 31 0.49 -11.70 -0.58
N LEU A 32 -0.04 -12.22 -1.69
CA LEU A 32 -1.43 -11.97 -2.07
C LEU A 32 -2.41 -12.59 -1.06
N SER A 33 -2.15 -13.81 -0.59
CA SER A 33 -2.98 -14.50 0.41
C SER A 33 -2.90 -13.86 1.79
N ASP A 34 -1.78 -13.24 2.12
CA ASP A 34 -1.59 -12.56 3.40
C ASP A 34 -2.19 -11.15 3.43
N LEU A 35 -2.65 -10.58 2.31
CA LEU A 35 -3.25 -9.25 2.29
C LEU A 35 -4.55 -9.18 3.08
N ASP A 36 -4.68 -8.15 3.91
CA ASP A 36 -5.90 -7.90 4.66
C ASP A 36 -6.37 -6.46 4.41
N LEU A 37 -7.22 -6.30 3.40
CA LEU A 37 -7.70 -5.00 2.90
C LEU A 37 -9.09 -4.67 3.44
N LYS A 38 -9.34 -3.40 3.74
CA LYS A 38 -10.66 -2.90 4.12
C LYS A 38 -11.32 -2.05 3.03
N PHE A 39 -10.54 -1.33 2.24
CA PHE A 39 -11.07 -0.38 1.28
C PHE A 39 -11.19 -1.03 -0.11
N ASP A 40 -12.35 -0.93 -0.75
CA ASP A 40 -12.57 -1.48 -2.10
C ASP A 40 -12.03 -0.55 -3.22
N GLN A 41 -11.98 0.76 -2.96
CA GLN A 41 -11.52 1.76 -3.90
C GLN A 41 -10.19 2.36 -3.44
N GLU A 42 -9.23 2.47 -4.37
CA GLU A 42 -7.91 3.06 -4.10
C GLU A 42 -7.13 2.33 -3.00
N CYS A 43 -7.28 1.00 -2.92
CA CYS A 43 -6.61 0.15 -1.93
C CYS A 43 -5.09 0.01 -2.13
N TYR A 44 -4.52 0.60 -3.19
CA TYR A 44 -3.10 0.47 -3.53
C TYR A 44 -2.15 0.88 -2.39
N PRO A 45 -2.36 2.00 -1.67
CA PRO A 45 -1.53 2.35 -0.54
C PRO A 45 -1.70 1.39 0.64
N GLU A 46 -2.93 0.92 0.89
CA GLU A 46 -3.24 -0.06 1.94
C GLU A 46 -2.46 -1.36 1.69
N MET A 47 -2.47 -1.88 0.46
CA MET A 47 -1.71 -3.07 0.07
C MET A 47 -0.21 -2.93 0.35
N THR A 48 0.40 -1.80 -0.04
CA THR A 48 1.84 -1.56 0.18
C THR A 48 2.17 -1.51 1.67
N ILE A 49 1.36 -0.79 2.44
CA ILE A 49 1.59 -0.57 3.87
C ILE A 49 1.40 -1.88 4.62
N ASP A 50 0.32 -2.61 4.36
CA ASP A 50 -0.01 -3.87 5.02
C ASP A 50 1.12 -4.91 4.83
N LEU A 51 1.53 -5.14 3.57
CA LEU A 51 2.63 -6.06 3.27
C LEU A 51 3.95 -5.61 3.88
N ARG A 52 4.25 -4.31 3.84
CA ARG A 52 5.48 -3.80 4.44
C ARG A 52 5.51 -4.04 5.95
N LEU A 53 4.42 -3.78 6.64
CA LEU A 53 4.30 -3.98 8.08
C LEU A 53 4.39 -5.47 8.44
N LYS A 54 3.86 -6.35 7.59
CA LYS A 54 4.01 -7.81 7.70
C LYS A 54 5.42 -8.32 7.39
N GLY A 55 6.35 -7.45 7.02
CA GLY A 55 7.77 -7.79 6.84
C GLY A 55 8.16 -8.19 5.41
N TYR A 56 7.24 -8.07 4.44
CA TYR A 56 7.55 -8.35 3.04
C TYR A 56 8.54 -7.33 2.48
N ARG A 57 9.37 -7.81 1.54
CA ARG A 57 10.28 -6.95 0.76
C ARG A 57 9.52 -6.33 -0.40
N ILE A 58 9.71 -5.03 -0.60
CA ILE A 58 9.08 -4.26 -1.67
C ILE A 58 10.18 -3.67 -2.54
N ALA A 59 10.08 -3.90 -3.84
CA ALA A 59 10.95 -3.33 -4.86
C ALA A 59 10.09 -2.60 -5.89
N GLU A 60 10.60 -1.50 -6.43
CA GLU A 60 9.97 -0.74 -7.50
C GLU A 60 10.89 -0.78 -8.72
N GLU A 61 10.33 -1.22 -9.85
CA GLU A 61 10.99 -1.16 -11.15
C GLU A 61 10.42 0.02 -11.95
N PRO A 62 11.26 0.95 -12.43
CA PRO A 62 10.78 2.13 -13.15
C PRO A 62 10.24 1.72 -14.52
N ILE A 63 8.94 1.96 -14.74
CA ILE A 63 8.28 1.73 -16.03
C ILE A 63 8.12 3.07 -16.74
N LYS A 64 8.43 3.10 -18.05
CA LYS A 64 8.15 4.26 -18.90
C LYS A 64 6.65 4.32 -19.19
N ASN A 65 5.96 5.28 -18.60
CA ASN A 65 4.57 5.56 -18.95
C ASN A 65 4.52 6.23 -20.32
N LEU A 66 3.89 5.57 -21.28
CA LEU A 66 3.54 6.21 -22.55
C LEU A 66 2.33 7.12 -22.32
N PRO A 67 2.35 8.36 -22.82
CA PRO A 67 1.23 9.28 -22.65
C PRO A 67 -0.02 8.67 -23.31
N ARG A 68 -1.15 8.73 -22.62
CA ARG A 68 -2.44 8.38 -23.24
C ARG A 68 -2.74 9.39 -24.34
N LEU A 69 -3.10 8.89 -25.52
CA LEU A 69 -3.50 9.74 -26.66
C LEU A 69 -4.90 10.37 -26.46
N HIS A 70 -5.73 9.80 -25.58
CA HIS A 70 -7.10 10.26 -25.33
C HIS A 70 -7.54 10.02 -23.87
N GLY A 71 -8.44 10.88 -23.37
CA GLY A 71 -9.14 10.75 -22.09
C GLY A 71 -8.65 11.74 -21.03
N ASP A 72 -9.57 12.50 -20.46
CA ASP A 72 -9.30 13.40 -19.33
C ASP A 72 -9.06 12.61 -18.04
N SER A 73 -8.18 13.14 -17.20
CA SER A 73 -7.84 12.53 -15.92
C SER A 73 -9.02 12.70 -14.95
N LYS A 74 -9.86 11.66 -14.81
CA LYS A 74 -11.02 11.62 -13.88
C LYS A 74 -10.66 11.67 -12.39
N VAL A 75 -9.39 11.90 -12.04
CA VAL A 75 -8.83 11.57 -10.73
C VAL A 75 -8.78 12.77 -9.78
N ILE A 76 -8.94 14.02 -10.25
CA ILE A 76 -8.61 15.17 -9.40
C ILE A 76 -9.57 16.35 -9.62
N ASP A 77 -10.80 16.25 -9.09
CA ASP A 77 -11.59 17.46 -8.85
C ASP A 77 -11.14 18.16 -7.56
N ASN A 78 -10.64 17.43 -6.55
CA ASN A 78 -10.23 17.99 -5.25
C ASN A 78 -9.01 17.28 -4.63
N LEU A 79 -7.83 17.90 -4.76
CA LEU A 79 -6.56 17.41 -4.20
C LEU A 79 -6.61 17.19 -2.68
N PHE A 80 -7.30 18.07 -1.95
CA PHE A 80 -7.41 17.97 -0.49
C PHE A 80 -8.19 16.73 -0.05
N THR A 81 -9.34 16.46 -0.65
CA THR A 81 -10.16 15.27 -0.33
C THR A 81 -9.37 13.99 -0.56
N TYR A 82 -8.59 13.94 -1.64
CA TYR A 82 -7.68 12.83 -1.93
C TYR A 82 -6.62 12.66 -0.83
N ILE A 83 -5.97 13.74 -0.40
CA ILE A 83 -4.94 13.69 0.65
C ILE A 83 -5.53 13.22 2.00
N PHE A 84 -6.68 13.76 2.42
CA PHE A 84 -7.33 13.36 3.67
C PHE A 84 -7.77 11.89 3.65
N LYS A 85 -8.33 11.43 2.53
CA LYS A 85 -8.70 10.02 2.36
C LYS A 85 -7.47 9.12 2.44
N ALA A 86 -6.39 9.49 1.75
CA ALA A 86 -5.14 8.75 1.75
C ALA A 86 -4.50 8.69 3.15
N LEU A 87 -4.53 9.79 3.91
CA LEU A 87 -4.11 9.82 5.32
C LEU A 87 -4.97 8.90 6.20
N GLY A 88 -6.30 8.91 6.01
CA GLY A 88 -7.23 8.00 6.70
C GLY A 88 -6.90 6.53 6.44
N ILE A 89 -6.58 6.16 5.19
CA ILE A 89 -6.17 4.80 4.83
C ILE A 89 -4.86 4.44 5.54
N VAL A 90 -3.84 5.30 5.46
CA VAL A 90 -2.52 5.05 6.08
C VAL A 90 -2.65 4.84 7.59
N THR A 91 -3.33 5.76 8.27
CA THR A 91 -3.50 5.72 9.73
C THR A 91 -4.31 4.50 10.17
N TYR A 92 -5.41 4.20 9.47
CA TYR A 92 -6.20 3.00 9.74
C TYR A 92 -5.38 1.72 9.58
N THR A 93 -4.64 1.60 8.47
CA THR A 93 -3.84 0.40 8.16
C THR A 93 -2.73 0.18 9.18
N LEU A 94 -2.10 1.26 9.66
CA LEU A 94 -1.11 1.20 10.73
C LEU A 94 -1.72 0.72 12.05
N LEU A 95 -2.83 1.33 12.48
CA LEU A 95 -3.50 0.95 13.73
C LEU A 95 -3.98 -0.50 13.70
N LYS A 96 -4.53 -0.92 12.56
CA LYS A 96 -4.96 -2.30 12.30
C LYS A 96 -3.77 -3.25 12.42
N ASN A 97 -2.69 -3.02 11.67
CA ASN A 97 -1.52 -3.89 11.68
C ASN A 97 -0.83 -3.94 13.05
N MET A 98 -0.76 -2.82 13.78
CA MET A 98 -0.25 -2.81 15.16
C MET A 98 -1.09 -3.69 16.10
N LYS A 99 -2.42 -3.67 15.93
CA LYS A 99 -3.34 -4.51 16.71
C LYS A 99 -3.20 -5.98 16.31
N THR A 100 -3.15 -6.26 15.01
CA THR A 100 -2.97 -7.62 14.47
C THR A 100 -1.62 -8.22 14.86
N GLN A 101 -0.53 -7.46 14.83
CA GLN A 101 0.77 -7.93 15.31
C GLN A 101 0.77 -8.21 16.82
N ARG A 102 0.10 -7.38 17.63
CA ARG A 102 -0.08 -7.68 19.06
C ARG A 102 -0.91 -8.94 19.32
N LEU A 103 -1.88 -9.24 18.47
CA LEU A 103 -2.71 -10.44 18.55
C LEU A 103 -1.99 -11.68 18.02
N GLY A 104 -1.21 -11.56 16.93
CA GLY A 104 -0.41 -12.64 16.36
C GLY A 104 0.79 -13.05 17.19
N VAL A 105 1.28 -12.19 18.11
CA VAL A 105 2.24 -12.59 19.16
C VAL A 105 1.59 -13.50 20.21
N LEU A 106 0.26 -13.52 20.32
CA LEU A 106 -0.49 -14.44 21.20
C LEU A 106 -0.93 -15.74 20.49
N GLU A 107 -0.79 -15.80 19.18
CA GLU A 107 -1.18 -16.95 18.35
C GLU A 107 0.06 -17.37 17.55
N GLU A 108 0.92 -18.21 18.15
CA GLU A 108 1.96 -18.91 17.39
C GLU A 108 1.28 -19.65 16.24
N LYS A 109 1.46 -19.15 15.00
CA LYS A 109 1.03 -19.87 13.81
C LYS A 109 1.80 -21.18 13.74
N PRO A 110 1.14 -22.34 13.67
CA PRO A 110 1.82 -23.62 13.56
C PRO A 110 2.64 -23.66 12.27
N LEU A 111 3.90 -24.06 12.42
CA LEU A 111 4.79 -24.41 11.32
C LEU A 111 4.09 -25.42 10.41
N LEU A 112 3.64 -24.97 9.25
CA LEU A 112 3.32 -25.86 8.14
C LEU A 112 4.32 -25.57 7.03
N TYR A 113 5.28 -26.48 6.90
CA TYR A 113 5.80 -27.13 5.69
C TYR A 113 7.23 -27.59 5.96
N SER A 114 7.34 -28.82 6.47
CA SER A 114 8.48 -29.73 6.35
C SER A 114 8.51 -30.35 4.96
#